data_AF-A0A1H6LF94-F1
#
_entry.id   AF-A0A1H6LF94-F1
#
_cell.length_a   1.000
_cell.length_b   1.000
_cell.length_c   1.000
_cell.angle_alpha   90.00
_cell.angle_beta   90.00
_cell.angle_gamma   90.00
#
_symmetry.space_group_name_H-M   'P 1'
#
loop_
_entity.id
_entity.type
_entity.pdbx_description
1 polymer ?
#
loop_
_entity_poly.entity_id
_entity_poly.type
_entity_poly.pdbx_seq_one_letter_code
_entity_poly.pdbx_strand_id
1 'polypeptide(L)' 'MNLSLCSQKDLDEIARLLNTRPRKRFDFKIPEDMMRRVLTENSNSVALGF' A
#
# COMPACT_ATOMS: atom_id res chain seq x y z
N MET A 1 22.37 -10.32 14.16
CA MET A 1 21.40 -11.42 14.31
C MET A 1 21.48 -12.28 13.06
N ASN A 2 21.66 -13.59 13.17
CA ASN A 2 21.66 -14.46 12.01
C ASN A 2 20.20 -14.79 11.63
N LEU A 3 19.75 -14.28 10.48
CA LEU A 3 18.40 -14.50 9.97
C LEU A 3 18.20 -15.90 9.36
N SER A 4 19.28 -16.67 9.17
CA SER A 4 19.20 -18.05 8.68
C SER A 4 18.55 -19.02 9.67
N LEU A 5 18.29 -18.57 10.90
CA LEU A 5 17.60 -19.32 11.95
C LEU A 5 16.07 -19.14 11.87
N CYS A 6 15.59 -18.16 11.10
CA CYS A 6 14.17 -17.92 10.90
C CYS A 6 13.70 -18.69 9.67
N SER A 7 12.50 -19.29 9.74
CA SER A 7 11.87 -19.83 8.54
C SER A 7 11.51 -18.70 7.59
N GLN A 8 11.57 -18.96 6.28
CA GLN A 8 11.14 -17.99 5.27
C GLN A 8 9.70 -17.53 5.53
N LYS A 9 8.84 -18.43 6.01
CA LYS A 9 7.46 -18.12 6.39
C LYS A 9 7.37 -17.05 7.48
N ASP A 10 8.25 -17.11 8.48
CA ASP A 10 8.28 -16.15 9.58
C ASP A 10 8.77 -14.79 9.09
N LEU A 11 9.76 -14.79 8.20
CA LEU A 11 10.27 -13.57 7.56
C LEU A 11 9.19 -12.90 6.69
N ASP A 12 8.43 -13.69 5.93
CA ASP A 12 7.35 -13.21 5.07
C ASP A 12 6.20 -12.62 5.91
N GLU A 13 5.86 -13.25 7.04
CA GLU A 13 4.84 -12.74 7.96
C GLU A 13 5.26 -11.42 8.60
N ILE A 14 6.52 -11.30 9.04
CA ILE A 14 7.07 -10.06 9.58
C ILE A 14 7.08 -8.97 8.50
N ALA A 15 7.51 -9.28 7.27
CA ALA A 15 7.52 -8.33 6.16
C ALA A 15 6.11 -7.83 5.85
N ARG A 16 5.11 -8.73 5.84
CA ARG A 16 3.70 -8.36 5.67
C ARG A 16 3.25 -7.37 6.74
N LEU A 17 3.48 -7.69 8.02
CA LEU A 17 3.08 -6.84 9.15
C LEU A 17 3.72 -5.44 9.08
N LEU A 18 5.01 -5.36 8.76
CA LEU A 18 5.72 -4.09 8.63
C LEU A 18 5.20 -3.24 7.46
N ASN A 19 4.86 -3.88 6.35
CA ASN A 19 4.39 -3.20 5.15
C ASN A 19 2.94 -2.72 5.27
N THR A 20 2.09 -3.47 5.97
CA THR A 20 0.68 -3.09 6.20
C THR A 20 0.52 -2.14 7.39
N ARG A 21 1.56 -1.93 8.20
CA ARG A 21 1.46 -1.08 9.37
C ARG A 21 1.12 0.35 8.93
N PRO A 22 0.08 0.98 9.51
CA PRO A 22 -0.21 2.38 9.28
C PRO A 22 1.00 3.24 9.68
N ARG A 23 1.69 3.82 8.69
CA ARG A 23 2.85 4.69 8.94
C ARG A 23 2.34 6.06 9.37
N LYS A 24 2.40 6.32 10.67
CA LYS A 24 1.89 7.55 11.32
C LYS A 24 2.62 8.84 10.94
N ARG A 25 3.73 8.75 10.20
CA ARG A 25 4.49 9.91 9.70
C ARG A 25 4.41 9.88 8.18
N PHE A 26 4.04 11.02 7.58
CA PHE A 26 4.05 11.32 6.14
C PHE A 26 2.81 10.96 5.31
N ASP A 27 1.59 11.11 5.84
CA ASP A 27 0.35 10.97 5.04
C ASP A 27 0.40 9.77 4.09
N PHE A 28 0.93 8.64 4.57
CA PHE A 28 1.25 7.51 3.71
C PHE A 28 -0.06 6.96 3.16
N LYS A 29 -0.29 7.16 1.87
CA LYS A 29 -1.44 6.62 1.16
C LYS A 29 -1.05 5.25 0.65
N ILE A 30 -1.83 4.24 1.03
CA ILE A 30 -1.64 2.88 0.56
C ILE A 30 -1.88 2.88 -0.97
N PRO A 31 -1.14 2.11 -1.79
CA PRO A 31 -1.30 2.10 -3.24
C PRO A 31 -2.75 1.94 -3.71
N GLU A 32 -3.56 1.15 -3.00
CA GLU A 32 -4.99 0.97 -3.26
C GLU A 32 -5.78 2.29 -3.13
N ASP A 33 -5.51 3.09 -2.10
CA ASP A 33 -6.17 4.39 -1.91
C ASP A 33 -5.76 5.39 -3.01
N MET A 34 -4.52 5.30 -3.51
CA MET A 34 -4.06 6.12 -4.63
C MET A 34 -4.74 5.71 -5.94
N MET A 35 -4.84 4.41 -6.21
CA MET A 35 -5.53 3.90 -7.40
C MET A 35 -7.02 4.27 -7.40
N ARG A 36 -7.69 4.16 -6.24
CA ARG A 36 -9.09 4.57 -6.11
C ARG A 36 -9.29 6.06 -6.43
N ARG A 37 -8.40 6.93 -5.95
CA ARG A 37 -8.46 8.38 -6.26
C ARG A 37 -8.33 8.65 -7.75
N VAL A 38 -7.36 8.04 -8.42
CA VAL A 38 -7.15 8.20 -9.86
C VAL A 38 -8.37 7.75 -10.66
N LEU A 39 -8.97 6.62 -10.30
CA LEU A 39 -10.18 6.11 -10.96
C LEU A 39 -11.37 7.07 -10.79
N THR A 40 -11.60 7.58 -9.57
CA THR A 40 -12.70 8.50 -9.29
C THR A 40 -12.48 9.90 -9.89
N GLU A 41 -11.25 10.39 -9.91
CA GLU A 41 -10.91 11.69 -10.51
C GLU A 41 -11.05 11.64 -12.03
N ASN A 42 -10.66 10.53 -12.67
CA ASN A 42 -10.76 10.36 -14.12
C ASN A 42 -12.21 10.19 -14.62
N SER A 43 -13.11 9.62 -13.80
CA SER A 43 -14.54 9.58 -14.13
C SER A 43 -15.17 10.99 -14.25
N ASN A 44 -14.66 11.98 -13.51
CA ASN A 44 -15.16 13.35 -13.60
C ASN A 44 -14.63 14.10 -14.84
N SER A 45 -13.47 13.70 -15.36
CA SER A 45 -12.90 14.28 -16.58
C SER A 45 -13.64 13.79 -17.83
N VAL A 46 -14.07 12.52 -17.83
CA VAL A 46 -14.85 11.94 -18.93
C VAL A 46 -16.29 12.45 -18.92
N ALA A 47 -16.88 12.71 -17.75
CA ALA A 47 -18.25 13.23 -17.63
C ALA A 47 -18.43 14.72 -18.01
N LEU A 48 -17.33 15.47 -18.19
CA LEU A 48 -17.35 16.89 -18.61
C LEU A 48 -16.74 17.12 -20.01
N GLY A 49 -16.45 16.06 -20.76
CA GLY A 49 -16.09 16.14 -22.17
C GLY A 49 -17.33 16.28 -23.04
N PHE A 50 -17.44 17.42 -23.74
CA PHE A 50 -18.43 17.81 -24.74
C PHE A 50 -19.07 16.69 -25.57
#